data_AF-A0A0T2L0N9-F1
#
_entry.id   AF-A0A0T2L0N9-F1
#
_cell.length_a   1.000
_cell.length_b   1.000
_cell.length_c   1.000
_cell.angle_alpha   90.00
_cell.angle_beta   90.00
_cell.angle_gamma   90.00
#
_symmetry.space_group_name_H-M   'P 1'
#
loop_
_entity.id
_entity.type
_entity.pdbx_description
1 polymer ?
#
loop_
_entity_poly.entity_id
_entity_poly.type
_entity_poly.pdbx_seq_one_letter_code
_entity_poly.pdbx_strand_id
1 'polypeptide(L)'
;MLRWGIRDTLLAYMTRSSDFEVEATGGASFTAEGGARMTGRTDAAGILHLDGSVVLRAHGGALTVPLIAVTVTADALSVDDPGSEPDDEVERVTLVALDETAQDADGTRVFATKLSSGADALFMYNYLPGSPFDPLRIAFAPE
;
A
#
# COMPACT_ATOMS: atom_id res chain seq x y z
N MET A 1 1.31 12.50 -4.94
CA MET A 1 2.01 11.31 -5.48
C MET A 1 2.52 10.48 -4.31
N LEU A 2 2.11 9.22 -4.24
CA LEU A 2 2.54 8.22 -3.28
C LEU A 2 3.62 7.33 -3.90
N ARG A 3 4.65 7.00 -3.11
CA ARG A 3 5.69 6.01 -3.44
C ARG A 3 5.92 5.11 -2.25
N TRP A 4 5.85 3.79 -2.47
CA TRP A 4 6.02 2.82 -1.39
C TRP A 4 6.72 1.55 -1.85
N GLY A 5 7.84 1.20 -1.21
CA GLY A 5 8.55 -0.05 -1.42
C GLY A 5 7.78 -1.29 -0.96
N ILE A 6 6.69 -1.10 -0.19
CA ILE A 6 5.95 -2.16 0.49
C ILE A 6 6.85 -2.83 1.54
N ARG A 7 7.70 -3.76 1.11
CA ARG A 7 8.70 -4.42 1.94
C ARG A 7 9.66 -5.20 1.05
N ASP A 8 10.94 -4.81 1.03
CA ASP A 8 12.02 -5.49 0.28
C ASP A 8 11.93 -7.03 0.37
N THR A 9 12.00 -7.57 1.59
CA THR A 9 12.00 -9.03 1.81
C THR A 9 10.77 -9.75 1.26
N LEU A 10 9.60 -9.09 1.26
CA LEU A 10 8.38 -9.62 0.65
C LEU A 10 8.49 -9.58 -0.88
N LEU A 11 8.91 -8.46 -1.46
CA LEU A 11 9.05 -8.32 -2.91
C LEU A 11 10.12 -9.28 -3.47
N ALA A 12 11.26 -9.42 -2.80
CA ALA A 12 12.30 -10.38 -3.15
C ALA A 12 11.81 -11.84 -3.05
N TYR A 13 10.86 -12.13 -2.17
CA TYR A 13 10.21 -13.43 -2.12
C TYR A 13 9.25 -13.63 -3.31
N MET A 14 8.31 -12.70 -3.50
CA MET A 14 7.28 -12.80 -4.54
C MET A 14 7.88 -12.87 -5.94
N THR A 15 8.86 -12.00 -6.25
CA THR A 15 9.50 -11.92 -7.58
C THR A 15 10.29 -13.17 -7.98
N ARG A 16 10.64 -14.05 -7.02
CA ARG A 16 11.26 -15.35 -7.32
C ARG A 16 10.25 -16.42 -7.72
N SER A 17 8.95 -16.18 -7.50
CA SER A 17 7.90 -17.09 -7.94
C SER A 17 7.74 -17.00 -9.45
N SER A 18 7.61 -18.15 -10.12
CA SER A 18 7.44 -18.21 -11.58
C SER A 18 6.09 -17.67 -12.05
N ASP A 19 5.13 -17.54 -11.13
CA ASP A 19 3.78 -17.03 -11.35
C ASP A 19 3.56 -15.63 -10.73
N PHE A 20 4.66 -14.90 -10.48
CA PHE A 20 4.55 -13.54 -9.98
C PHE A 20 3.89 -12.63 -11.01
N GLU A 21 2.81 -11.98 -10.58
CA GLU A 21 2.01 -11.10 -11.43
C GLU A 21 1.81 -9.74 -10.77
N VAL A 22 1.79 -8.71 -11.63
CA VAL A 22 1.54 -7.33 -11.25
C VAL A 22 0.44 -6.78 -12.14
N GLU A 23 -0.65 -6.37 -11.52
CA GLU A 23 -1.73 -5.65 -12.18
C GLU A 23 -1.72 -4.20 -11.71
N ALA A 24 -1.58 -3.26 -12.64
CA ALA A 24 -1.62 -1.84 -12.34
C ALA A 24 -2.61 -1.12 -13.25
N THR A 25 -3.48 -0.29 -12.66
CA THR A 25 -4.54 0.43 -13.37
C THR A 25 -4.56 1.90 -13.01
N GLY A 26 -5.29 2.72 -13.77
CA GLY A 26 -5.53 4.13 -13.43
C GLY A 26 -4.28 5.01 -13.38
N GLY A 27 -3.25 4.67 -14.14
CA GLY A 27 -1.98 5.41 -14.15
C GLY A 27 -1.03 5.05 -13.00
N ALA A 28 -1.42 4.12 -12.13
CA ALA A 28 -0.51 3.52 -11.17
C ALA A 28 0.57 2.68 -11.86
N SER A 29 1.71 2.51 -11.19
CA SER A 29 2.80 1.68 -11.69
C SER A 29 3.53 0.97 -10.55
N PHE A 30 4.24 -0.10 -10.90
CA PHE A 30 5.06 -0.86 -9.97
C PHE A 30 6.35 -1.32 -10.64
N THR A 31 7.46 -1.25 -9.91
CA THR A 31 8.73 -1.90 -10.29
C THR A 31 9.32 -2.58 -9.06
N ALA A 32 10.06 -3.69 -9.24
CA ALA A 32 10.62 -4.45 -8.12
C ALA A 32 11.58 -3.60 -7.27
N GLU A 33 12.36 -2.71 -7.90
CA GLU A 33 13.33 -1.84 -7.22
C GLU A 33 12.68 -0.59 -6.60
N GLY A 34 11.53 -0.16 -7.14
CA GLY A 34 10.93 1.14 -6.84
C GLY A 34 9.61 1.06 -6.08
N GLY A 35 9.04 -0.13 -5.95
CA GLY A 35 7.73 -0.37 -5.36
C GLY A 35 6.58 0.25 -6.14
N ALA A 36 5.47 0.46 -5.45
CA ALA A 36 4.25 1.04 -5.98
C ALA A 36 4.35 2.57 -6.09
N ARG A 37 3.80 3.12 -7.18
CA ARG A 37 3.65 4.56 -7.42
C ARG A 37 2.23 4.87 -7.85
N MET A 38 1.60 5.83 -7.17
CA MET A 38 0.20 6.21 -7.41
C MET A 38 0.02 7.72 -7.26
N THR A 39 -0.79 8.33 -8.13
CA THR A 39 -1.27 9.70 -7.95
C THR A 39 -2.58 9.70 -7.17
N GLY A 40 -3.01 10.84 -6.68
CA GLY A 40 -4.23 10.95 -5.92
C GLY A 40 -4.61 12.39 -5.63
N ARG A 41 -5.74 12.57 -4.97
CA ARG A 41 -6.28 13.87 -4.56
C ARG A 41 -6.62 13.84 -3.08
N THR A 42 -6.28 14.93 -2.38
CA THR A 42 -6.68 15.13 -0.99
C THR A 42 -8.07 15.76 -0.95
N ASP A 43 -8.95 15.21 -0.13
CA ASP A 43 -10.28 15.78 0.08
C ASP A 43 -10.28 16.90 1.14
N ALA A 44 -11.46 17.49 1.38
CA ALA A 44 -11.62 18.56 2.36
C ALA A 44 -11.40 18.12 3.82
N ALA A 45 -11.41 16.81 4.09
CA ALA A 45 -11.12 16.24 5.40
C ALA A 45 -9.62 15.94 5.58
N GLY A 46 -8.79 16.19 4.56
CA GLY A 46 -7.35 15.91 4.59
C GLY A 46 -6.99 14.46 4.27
N ILE A 47 -7.93 13.66 3.77
CA ILE A 47 -7.68 12.27 3.38
C ILE A 47 -7.18 12.25 1.94
N LEU A 48 -6.02 11.63 1.70
CA LEU A 48 -5.50 11.40 0.36
C LEU A 48 -6.17 10.14 -0.22
N HIS A 49 -6.88 10.32 -1.32
CA HIS A 49 -7.48 9.24 -2.11
C HIS A 49 -6.62 8.99 -3.34
N LEU A 50 -6.09 7.79 -3.48
CA LEU A 50 -5.23 7.44 -4.62
C LEU A 50 -6.09 7.01 -5.80
N ASP A 51 -5.70 7.51 -6.98
CA ASP A 51 -6.25 7.09 -8.25
C ASP A 51 -5.58 5.77 -8.69
N GLY A 52 -6.38 4.84 -9.22
CA GLY A 52 -5.90 3.57 -9.74
C GLY A 52 -5.65 2.49 -8.68
N SER A 53 -4.95 1.43 -9.09
CA SER A 53 -4.62 0.31 -8.21
C SER A 53 -3.29 -0.34 -8.58
N VAL A 54 -2.66 -1.00 -7.62
CA VAL A 54 -1.55 -1.94 -7.82
C VAL A 54 -1.87 -3.21 -7.05
N VAL A 55 -1.96 -4.34 -7.75
CA VAL A 55 -2.18 -5.65 -7.12
C VAL A 55 -1.02 -6.57 -7.47
N LEU A 56 -0.33 -7.04 -6.43
CA LEU A 56 0.76 -8.01 -6.57
C LEU A 56 0.23 -9.39 -6.19
N ARG A 57 0.50 -10.40 -7.02
CA ARG A 57 0.05 -11.78 -6.78
C ARG A 57 1.21 -12.76 -6.95
N ALA A 58 1.23 -13.78 -6.12
CA ALA A 58 2.10 -14.95 -6.24
C ALA A 58 1.39 -16.20 -5.72
N HIS A 59 1.89 -17.39 -6.08
CA HIS A 59 1.36 -18.68 -5.65
C HIS A 59 -0.12 -18.87 -6.03
N GLY A 60 -0.46 -18.61 -7.29
CA GLY A 60 -1.82 -18.72 -7.81
C GLY A 60 -2.81 -17.74 -7.16
N GLY A 61 -2.31 -16.62 -6.63
CA GLY A 61 -3.12 -15.61 -5.92
C GLY A 61 -3.27 -15.84 -4.42
N ALA A 62 -2.74 -16.93 -3.88
CA ALA A 62 -2.79 -17.19 -2.42
C ALA A 62 -2.05 -16.11 -1.61
N LEU A 63 -1.00 -15.52 -2.17
CA LEU A 63 -0.38 -14.32 -1.63
C LEU A 63 -0.75 -13.14 -2.53
N THR A 64 -1.61 -12.26 -2.02
CA THR A 64 -2.06 -11.06 -2.70
C THR A 64 -1.76 -9.82 -1.86
N VAL A 65 -1.14 -8.81 -2.46
CA VAL A 65 -0.96 -7.48 -1.86
C VAL A 65 -1.85 -6.50 -2.62
N PRO A 66 -3.04 -6.16 -2.09
CA PRO A 66 -4.03 -5.36 -2.79
C PRO A 66 -3.88 -3.88 -2.43
N LEU A 67 -3.23 -3.08 -3.29
CA LEU A 67 -3.29 -1.62 -3.19
C LEU A 67 -4.45 -1.13 -4.05
N ILE A 68 -5.66 -1.35 -3.56
CA ILE A 68 -6.93 -1.02 -4.22
C ILE A 68 -7.67 0.04 -3.40
N ALA A 69 -8.24 1.02 -4.09
CA ALA A 69 -8.96 2.15 -3.52
C ALA A 69 -8.20 2.78 -2.34
N VAL A 70 -6.89 2.96 -2.48
CA VAL A 70 -6.01 3.31 -1.36
C VAL A 70 -6.41 4.67 -0.80
N THR A 71 -6.58 4.73 0.51
CA THR A 71 -6.77 5.98 1.25
C THR A 71 -5.66 6.14 2.27
N VAL A 72 -5.22 7.38 2.46
CA VAL A 72 -4.17 7.71 3.42
C VAL A 72 -4.64 8.87 4.30
N THR A 73 -4.66 8.63 5.60
CA THR A 73 -4.86 9.61 6.67
C THR A 73 -3.50 10.04 7.23
N ALA A 74 -3.51 10.87 8.28
CA ALA A 74 -2.28 11.25 8.96
C ALA A 74 -1.56 10.07 9.66
N ASP A 75 -2.30 9.03 10.01
CA ASP A 75 -1.89 7.93 10.88
C ASP A 75 -2.01 6.53 10.25
N ALA A 76 -2.59 6.41 9.05
CA ALA A 76 -2.81 5.11 8.43
C ALA A 76 -2.88 5.15 6.90
N LEU A 77 -2.53 4.02 6.28
CA LEU A 77 -2.89 3.68 4.90
C LEU A 77 -3.88 2.52 4.94
N SER A 78 -5.01 2.68 4.26
CA SER A 78 -6.07 1.68 4.20
C SER A 78 -6.41 1.30 2.76
N VAL A 79 -6.82 0.06 2.56
CA VAL A 79 -7.18 -0.53 1.26
C VAL A 79 -8.52 -1.24 1.37
N ASP A 80 -9.16 -1.53 0.24
CA ASP A 80 -10.31 -2.44 0.24
C ASP A 80 -9.85 -3.87 0.57
N ASP A 81 -10.65 -4.60 1.35
CA ASP A 81 -10.39 -6.00 1.65
C ASP A 81 -10.65 -6.85 0.39
N PRO A 82 -9.64 -7.54 -0.16
CA PRO A 82 -9.82 -8.43 -1.32
C PRO A 82 -10.72 -9.63 -1.02
N GLY A 83 -10.99 -9.94 0.26
CA GLY A 83 -11.90 -10.99 0.70
C GLY A 83 -13.37 -10.57 0.77
N SER A 84 -13.69 -9.29 0.53
CA SER A 84 -15.09 -8.82 0.51
C SER A 84 -15.89 -9.53 -0.59
N GLU A 85 -17.07 -10.06 -0.27
CA GLU A 85 -17.98 -10.61 -1.27
C GLU A 85 -18.60 -9.47 -2.12
N PRO A 86 -18.85 -9.68 -3.42
CA PRO A 86 -19.30 -8.62 -4.33
C PRO A 86 -20.68 -8.03 -3.99
N ASP A 87 -21.50 -8.74 -3.21
CA ASP A 87 -22.82 -8.28 -2.77
C ASP A 87 -22.78 -7.64 -1.36
N ASP A 88 -21.63 -7.67 -0.68
CA ASP A 88 -21.44 -7.08 0.64
C ASP A 88 -20.94 -5.62 0.56
N GLU A 89 -21.14 -4.89 1.65
CA GLU A 89 -20.48 -3.59 1.82
C GLU A 89 -18.97 -3.82 1.86
N VAL A 90 -18.23 -3.17 0.94
CA VAL A 90 -16.78 -3.37 0.82
C VAL A 90 -16.10 -3.01 2.14
N GLU A 91 -15.58 -4.03 2.83
CA GLU A 91 -14.83 -3.84 4.05
C GLU A 91 -13.47 -3.19 3.74
N ARG A 92 -13.02 -2.32 4.64
CA ARG A 92 -11.74 -1.63 4.51
C ARG A 92 -10.76 -2.14 5.55
N VAL A 93 -9.56 -2.48 5.11
CA VAL A 93 -8.46 -2.90 5.97
C VAL A 93 -7.48 -1.74 6.12
N THR A 94 -7.22 -1.32 7.36
CA THR A 94 -6.04 -0.53 7.68
C THR A 94 -4.83 -1.41 7.47
N LEU A 95 -4.06 -1.17 6.41
CA LEU A 95 -2.93 -2.02 6.02
C LEU A 95 -1.70 -1.73 6.87
N VAL A 96 -1.36 -0.45 7.00
CA VAL A 96 -0.23 -0.01 7.83
C VAL A 96 -0.58 1.23 8.63
N ALA A 97 -0.08 1.29 9.85
CA ALA A 97 0.02 2.51 10.63
C ALA A 97 1.19 3.36 10.11
N LEU A 98 1.01 4.67 10.11
CA LEU A 98 1.95 5.67 9.65
C LEU A 98 2.46 6.50 10.82
N ASP A 99 3.76 6.72 10.84
CA ASP A 99 4.42 7.62 11.77
C ASP A 99 5.32 8.55 10.97
N GLU A 100 5.01 9.85 10.93
CA GLU A 100 5.79 10.80 10.15
C GLU A 100 7.17 11.00 10.78
N THR A 101 8.20 10.67 10.00
CA THR A 101 9.60 10.69 10.46
C THR A 101 10.40 11.88 9.93
N ALA A 102 10.01 12.41 8.76
CA ALA A 102 10.74 13.48 8.11
C ALA A 102 9.90 14.17 7.03
N GLN A 103 10.37 15.34 6.61
CA GLN A 103 9.94 16.03 5.41
C GLN A 103 11.19 16.40 4.59
N ASP A 104 11.22 15.97 3.33
CA ASP A 104 12.30 16.28 2.39
C ASP A 104 12.23 17.75 1.94
N ALA A 105 13.33 18.26 1.39
CA ALA A 105 13.45 19.66 0.95
C ALA A 105 12.46 20.05 -0.17
N ASP A 106 11.96 19.07 -0.92
CA ASP A 106 10.94 19.25 -1.97
C ASP A 106 9.50 19.20 -1.44
N GLY A 107 9.31 19.08 -0.12
CA GLY A 107 8.00 18.97 0.52
C GLY A 107 7.45 17.54 0.60
N THR A 108 8.20 16.53 0.15
CA THR A 108 7.79 15.12 0.31
C THR A 108 7.80 14.73 1.79
N ARG A 109 6.67 14.26 2.30
CA ARG A 109 6.56 13.71 3.67
C ARG A 109 6.95 12.24 3.66
N VAL A 110 7.72 11.83 4.66
CA VAL A 110 8.26 10.46 4.82
C VAL A 110 7.74 9.84 6.09
N PHE A 111 7.06 8.70 5.96
CA PHE A 111 6.44 7.99 7.06
C PHE A 111 7.12 6.63 7.27
N ALA A 112 7.50 6.33 8.51
CA ALA A 112 7.71 4.95 8.90
C ALA A 112 6.37 4.21 8.85
N THR A 113 6.38 2.96 8.39
CA THR A 113 5.18 2.15 8.29
C THR A 113 5.30 0.89 9.15
N LYS A 114 4.20 0.52 9.80
CA LYS A 114 4.10 -0.72 10.58
C LYS A 114 2.81 -1.43 10.23
N LEU A 115 2.89 -2.74 10.04
CA LEU A 115 1.71 -3.57 9.76
C LEU A 115 0.66 -3.38 10.85
N SER A 116 -0.56 -3.05 10.47
CA SER A 116 -1.66 -2.86 11.41
C SER A 116 -2.19 -4.19 11.94
N SER A 117 -2.89 -4.16 13.07
CA SER A 117 -3.64 -5.31 13.58
C SER A 117 -4.70 -5.75 12.58
N GLY A 118 -4.79 -7.06 12.31
CA GLY A 118 -5.76 -7.64 11.36
C GLY A 118 -5.28 -7.69 9.91
N ALA A 119 -4.30 -6.87 9.53
CA ALA A 119 -3.72 -6.89 8.18
C ALA A 119 -2.75 -8.06 7.96
N ASP A 120 -2.33 -8.75 9.02
CA ASP A 120 -1.45 -9.92 8.99
C ASP A 120 -2.05 -11.12 8.23
N ALA A 121 -3.38 -11.24 8.21
CA ALA A 121 -4.07 -12.25 7.41
C ALA A 121 -3.77 -12.11 5.91
N LEU A 122 -3.66 -10.88 5.39
CA LEU A 122 -3.28 -10.61 3.98
C LEU A 122 -1.89 -11.13 3.63
N PHE A 123 -1.03 -11.32 4.63
CA PHE A 123 0.33 -11.83 4.48
C PHE A 123 0.47 -13.27 4.98
N MET A 124 -0.65 -14.01 5.06
CA MET A 124 -0.71 -15.39 5.53
C MET A 124 -0.06 -15.57 6.91
N TYR A 125 -0.17 -14.56 7.78
CA TYR A 125 0.40 -14.52 9.14
C TYR A 125 1.94 -14.61 9.19
N ASN A 126 2.64 -14.37 8.08
CA ASN A 126 4.11 -14.36 8.05
C ASN A 126 4.72 -13.10 8.69
N TYR A 127 3.90 -12.07 8.92
CA TYR A 127 4.30 -10.83 9.57
C TYR A 127 3.35 -10.55 10.72
N LEU A 128 3.91 -10.30 11.91
CA LEU A 128 3.12 -9.94 13.08
C LEU A 128 2.68 -8.47 13.00
N PRO A 129 1.52 -8.11 13.57
CA PRO A 129 1.15 -6.72 13.78
C PRO A 129 2.29 -5.93 14.46
N GLY A 130 2.54 -4.71 13.99
CA GLY A 130 3.66 -3.86 14.38
C GLY A 130 4.96 -4.13 13.63
N SER A 131 5.03 -5.15 12.77
CA SER A 131 6.21 -5.41 11.94
C SER A 131 6.52 -4.21 11.04
N PRO A 132 7.79 -3.78 10.95
CA PRO A 132 8.16 -2.68 10.07
C PRO A 132 7.99 -3.06 8.61
N PHE A 133 7.46 -2.12 7.83
CA PHE A 133 7.41 -2.15 6.37
C PHE A 133 8.25 -0.98 5.83
N ASP A 134 8.44 -0.94 4.52
CA ASP A 134 9.29 0.10 3.93
C ASP A 134 8.68 1.50 4.17
N PRO A 135 9.51 2.55 4.29
CA PRO A 135 8.98 3.90 4.47
C PRO A 135 8.09 4.34 3.29
N LEU A 136 6.96 4.95 3.61
CA LEU A 136 6.02 5.54 2.66
C LEU A 136 6.42 6.99 2.38
N ARG A 137 6.40 7.40 1.12
CA ARG A 137 6.70 8.78 0.71
C ARG A 137 5.52 9.39 -0.02
N ILE A 138 5.12 10.59 0.40
CA ILE A 138 3.99 11.28 -0.17
C ILE A 138 4.40 12.71 -0.51
N ALA A 139 4.40 13.04 -1.80
CA ALA A 139 4.49 14.40 -2.29
C ALA A 139 3.07 14.94 -2.50
N PHE A 140 2.67 15.92 -1.71
CA PHE A 140 1.40 16.64 -1.89
C PHE A 140 1.58 17.70 -2.99
N ALA A 141 0.54 17.94 -3.79
CA ALA A 141 0.59 19.06 -4.72
C ALA A 141 0.67 20.37 -3.91
N PRO A 142 1.49 21.36 -4.33
CA PRO A 142 1.46 22.66 -3.70
C PRO A 142 0.06 23.27 -3.86
N GLU A 143 -0.46 23.87 -2.79
CA GLU A 143 -1.71 24.65 -2.78
C GLU A 143 -1.63 25.87 -3.69
#